data_AF-A0A377NE30-F1
#
_entry.id   AF-A0A377NE30-F1
#
_cell.length_a   1.000
_cell.length_b   1.000
_cell.length_c   1.000
_cell.angle_alpha   90.00
_cell.angle_beta   90.00
_cell.angle_gamma   90.00
#
_symmetry.space_group_name_H-M   'P 1'
#
loop_
_entity.id
_entity.type
_entity.pdbx_description
1 polymer ?
#
loop_
_entity_poly.entity_id
_entity_poly.type
_entity_poly.pdbx_seq_one_letter_code
_entity_poly.pdbx_strand_id
1 'polypeptide(L)'
;MLTQQIAENQHTRILVTEDSSTDEPLGVVHVIDLLKQQLLHNELDLKALIRQPLIFPEQLSLLKALEQFRLAKTHFAFVVDEFGSVEGVVTLTDVMETIAGNLPETHETADVDDDIEQREDGSWVVNGSMPLEDVVMHIPLMLEEKRDYHTLAGLLMEHAQVVPQQGAKLTIGDYQFEILEVNSHRILKVKVTPLAPLNGDDYEV
;
A
#
# COMPACT_ATOMS: atom_id res chain seq x y z
N MET A 1 -8.21 20.30 14.39
CA MET A 1 -7.09 19.70 13.62
C MET A 1 -7.03 18.19 13.81
N LEU A 2 -6.81 17.65 15.01
CA LEU A 2 -6.72 16.18 15.23
C LEU A 2 -7.96 15.39 14.76
N THR A 3 -9.17 15.86 15.10
CA THR A 3 -10.43 15.22 14.69
C THR A 3 -10.61 15.18 13.17
N GLN A 4 -10.10 16.19 12.46
CA GLN A 4 -10.14 16.24 10.99
C GLN A 4 -9.15 15.23 10.39
N GLN A 5 -7.91 15.17 10.91
CA GLN A 5 -6.92 14.18 10.47
C GLN A 5 -7.39 12.74 10.68
N ILE A 6 -8.08 12.46 11.79
CA ILE A 6 -8.69 11.16 12.07
C ILE A 6 -9.86 10.87 11.11
N ALA A 7 -10.66 11.86 10.76
CA ALA A 7 -11.78 11.67 9.84
C ALA A 7 -11.34 11.44 8.38
N GLU A 8 -10.19 12.00 7.99
CA GLU A 8 -9.64 11.91 6.65
C GLU A 8 -8.73 10.69 6.43
N ASN A 9 -8.33 9.98 7.50
CA ASN A 9 -7.45 8.80 7.43
C ASN A 9 -8.10 7.54 8.02
N GLN A 10 -7.82 6.38 7.41
CA GLN A 10 -8.32 5.08 7.90
C GLN A 10 -7.39 4.42 8.93
N HIS A 11 -6.32 5.10 9.35
CA HIS A 11 -5.34 4.54 10.26
C HIS A 11 -5.91 4.37 11.68
N THR A 12 -5.58 3.24 12.31
CA THR A 12 -6.05 2.90 13.67
C THR A 12 -5.11 3.40 14.78
N ARG A 13 -3.94 3.91 14.41
CA ARG A 13 -2.89 4.42 15.30
C ARG A 13 -2.36 5.74 14.77
N ILE A 14 -2.08 6.67 15.68
CA ILE A 14 -1.52 7.99 15.39
C ILE A 14 -0.17 8.09 16.10
N LEU A 15 0.86 8.52 15.37
CA LEU A 15 2.16 8.84 15.94
C LEU A 15 2.08 10.15 16.72
N VAL A 16 2.67 10.19 17.92
CA VAL A 16 2.72 11.39 18.73
C VAL A 16 4.16 11.83 18.87
N THR A 17 4.47 13.05 18.44
CA THR A 17 5.77 13.71 18.62
C THR A 17 5.66 14.81 19.66
N GLU A 18 6.78 15.24 20.22
CA GLU A 18 6.83 16.47 21.00
C GLU A 18 6.90 17.68 20.06
N ASP A 19 6.42 18.85 20.50
CA ASP A 19 6.44 20.13 19.76
C ASP A 19 7.88 20.71 19.60
N SER A 20 8.90 19.93 19.97
CA SER A 20 10.32 20.31 19.98
C SER A 20 11.03 19.84 18.70
N SER A 21 12.08 20.56 18.30
CA SER A 21 12.78 20.46 17.01
C SER A 21 13.48 19.13 16.70
N THR A 22 13.28 18.10 17.53
CA THR A 22 13.94 16.80 17.45
C THR A 22 13.13 15.78 16.64
N ASP A 23 11.86 16.05 16.33
CA ASP A 23 10.91 15.14 15.63
C ASP A 23 10.84 13.70 16.19
N GLU A 24 11.41 13.45 17.37
CA GLU A 24 11.41 12.13 17.99
C GLU A 24 10.00 11.75 18.46
N PRO A 25 9.50 10.57 18.06
CA PRO A 25 8.18 10.13 18.46
C PRO A 25 8.17 9.69 19.92
N LEU A 26 7.26 10.30 20.70
CA LEU A 26 6.95 9.92 22.08
C LEU A 26 6.25 8.56 22.16
N GLY A 27 5.59 8.14 21.08
CA GLY A 27 4.88 6.86 21.01
C GLY A 27 3.69 6.91 20.07
N VAL A 28 2.71 6.06 20.33
CA VAL A 28 1.48 5.96 19.54
C VAL A 28 0.23 6.05 20.39
N VAL A 29 -0.83 6.59 19.82
CA VAL A 29 -2.17 6.60 20.39
C VAL A 29 -3.11 5.79 19.49
N HIS A 30 -3.91 4.92 20.08
CA HIS A 30 -4.97 4.22 19.36
C HIS A 30 -6.20 5.11 19.22
N VAL A 31 -6.72 5.23 17.98
CA VAL A 31 -7.91 6.05 17.69
C VAL A 31 -9.12 5.61 18.53
N ILE A 32 -9.29 4.30 18.77
CA ILE A 32 -10.38 3.79 19.60
C ILE A 32 -10.32 4.30 21.05
N ASP A 33 -9.14 4.58 21.58
CA ASP A 33 -8.99 5.07 22.94
C ASP A 33 -9.27 6.57 23.05
N LEU A 34 -9.01 7.34 21.99
CA LEU A 34 -9.48 8.73 21.86
C LEU A 34 -11.01 8.79 21.82
N LEU A 35 -11.63 7.92 21.02
CA LEU A 35 -13.09 7.82 20.94
C LEU A 35 -13.71 7.46 22.30
N LYS A 36 -13.10 6.54 23.06
CA LYS A 36 -13.56 6.19 24.41
C LYS A 36 -13.54 7.38 25.37
N GLN A 37 -12.47 8.17 25.40
CA GLN A 37 -12.42 9.36 26.27
C GLN A 37 -13.53 10.35 25.93
N GLN A 38 -13.73 10.61 24.63
CA GLN A 38 -14.76 11.53 24.16
C GLN A 38 -16.19 11.04 24.47
N LEU A 39 -16.46 9.74 24.28
CA LEU A 39 -17.76 9.12 24.59
C LEU A 39 -18.07 9.11 26.09
N LEU A 40 -17.05 9.04 26.94
CA LEU A 40 -17.20 9.06 28.40
C LEU A 40 -17.25 10.47 28.99
N HIS A 41 -17.33 11.52 28.15
CA HIS A 41 -17.29 12.94 28.56
C HIS A 41 -16.06 13.31 29.41
N ASN A 42 -14.95 12.59 29.23
CA ASN A 42 -13.68 12.98 29.82
C ASN A 42 -13.07 14.13 29.01
N GLU A 43 -12.31 15.01 29.67
CA GLU A 43 -11.39 15.88 28.95
C GLU A 43 -10.39 15.01 28.17
N LEU A 44 -10.12 15.39 26.93
CA LEU A 44 -9.22 14.64 26.06
C LEU A 44 -7.78 14.82 26.53
N ASP A 45 -7.22 13.78 27.14
CA ASP A 45 -5.83 13.74 27.58
C ASP A 45 -5.04 12.78 26.68
N LEU A 46 -4.43 13.34 25.65
CA LEU A 46 -3.57 12.61 24.71
C LEU A 46 -2.37 11.98 25.39
N LYS A 47 -1.75 12.67 26.37
CA LYS A 47 -0.53 12.20 27.03
C LYS A 47 -0.79 10.92 27.82
N ALA A 48 -1.94 10.83 28.48
CA ALA A 48 -2.37 9.63 29.19
C ALA A 48 -2.64 8.43 28.26
N LEU A 49 -2.83 8.66 26.96
CA LEU A 49 -3.10 7.61 25.97
C LEU A 49 -1.87 7.14 25.20
N ILE A 50 -0.73 7.83 25.33
CA ILE A 50 0.51 7.46 24.64
C ILE A 50 0.96 6.09 25.12
N ARG A 51 1.26 5.20 24.18
CA ARG A 51 1.86 3.90 24.42
C ARG A 51 3.17 3.79 23.66
N GLN A 52 4.17 3.20 24.31
CA GLN A 52 5.41 2.83 23.63
C GLN A 52 5.19 1.58 22.78
N PRO A 53 5.42 1.62 21.46
CA PRO A 53 5.41 0.42 20.63
C PRO A 53 6.56 -0.52 20.95
N LEU A 54 6.55 -1.70 20.34
CA LEU A 54 7.77 -2.50 20.22
C LEU A 54 8.86 -1.69 19.48
N ILE A 55 10.11 -1.96 19.80
CA ILE A 55 11.26 -1.36 19.12
C ILE A 55 12.03 -2.46 18.44
N PHE A 56 12.22 -2.33 17.13
CA PHE A 56 13.01 -3.22 16.30
C PHE A 56 14.26 -2.49 15.80
N PRO A 57 15.45 -3.10 15.90
CA PRO A 57 16.60 -2.60 15.16
C PRO A 57 16.35 -2.78 13.65
N GLU A 58 16.85 -1.86 12.83
CA GLU A 58 16.72 -1.91 11.36
C GLU A 58 17.17 -3.27 10.77
N GLN A 59 18.18 -3.91 11.38
CA GLN A 59 18.72 -5.19 10.91
C GLN A 59 17.91 -6.43 11.38
N LEU A 60 16.74 -6.25 12.00
CA LEU A 60 15.91 -7.35 12.46
C LEU A 60 15.28 -8.11 11.28
N SER A 61 15.59 -9.41 11.17
CA SER A 61 14.98 -10.27 10.14
C SER A 61 13.46 -10.42 10.30
N LEU A 62 12.72 -10.51 9.19
CA LEU A 62 11.26 -10.67 9.14
C LEU A 62 10.72 -11.80 10.04
N LEU A 63 11.35 -12.99 10.03
CA LEU A 63 10.89 -14.11 10.87
C LEU A 63 10.99 -13.80 12.37
N LYS A 64 12.03 -13.09 12.79
CA LYS A 64 12.17 -12.63 14.17
C LYS A 64 11.18 -11.52 14.50
N ALA A 65 10.93 -10.60 13.57
CA ALA A 65 9.90 -9.56 13.73
C ALA A 65 8.51 -10.20 13.94
N LEU A 66 8.16 -11.20 13.13
CA LEU A 66 6.92 -11.98 13.26
C LEU A 66 6.82 -12.67 14.63
N GLU A 67 7.91 -13.30 15.08
CA GLU A 67 7.96 -13.94 16.40
C GLU A 67 7.76 -12.91 17.53
N GLN A 68 8.44 -11.76 17.46
CA GLN A 68 8.32 -10.71 18.47
C GLN A 68 6.91 -10.11 18.51
N PHE A 69 6.29 -9.85 17.36
CA PHE A 69 4.89 -9.44 17.31
C PHE A 69 3.95 -10.45 17.96
N ARG A 70 4.14 -11.75 17.68
CA ARG A 70 3.36 -12.84 18.28
C ARG A 70 3.51 -12.88 19.80
N LEU A 71 4.74 -12.74 20.31
CA LEU A 71 5.02 -12.77 21.75
C LEU A 71 4.45 -11.56 22.48
N ALA A 72 4.60 -10.37 21.90
CA ALA A 72 4.15 -9.12 22.50
C ALA A 72 2.64 -8.86 22.33
N LYS A 73 1.96 -9.62 21.46
CA LYS A 73 0.53 -9.45 21.13
C LYS A 73 0.20 -8.02 20.67
N THR A 74 1.08 -7.45 19.86
CA THR A 74 0.88 -6.16 19.18
C THR A 74 1.19 -6.30 17.70
N HIS A 75 0.75 -5.34 16.89
CA HIS A 75 0.87 -5.35 15.44
C HIS A 75 1.62 -4.12 14.91
N PHE A 76 2.34 -3.41 15.78
CA PHE A 76 2.99 -2.15 15.44
C PHE A 76 4.29 -2.01 16.22
N ALA A 77 5.35 -1.64 15.52
CA ALA A 77 6.68 -1.42 16.07
C ALA A 77 7.33 -0.18 15.44
N PHE A 78 8.20 0.47 16.21
CA PHE A 78 9.18 1.43 15.70
C PHE A 78 10.41 0.70 15.22
N VAL A 79 11.00 1.22 14.15
CA VAL A 79 12.30 0.79 13.63
C VAL A 79 13.32 1.85 14.05
N VAL A 80 14.42 1.40 14.66
CA VAL A 80 15.51 2.27 15.13
C VAL A 80 16.84 1.93 14.49
N ASP A 81 17.67 2.96 14.33
CA ASP A 81 19.07 2.84 13.93
C ASP A 81 19.96 2.36 15.10
N GLU A 82 21.28 2.28 14.87
CA GLU A 82 22.25 1.87 15.90
C GLU A 82 22.44 2.89 17.02
N PHE A 83 22.01 4.14 16.80
CA PHE A 83 22.10 5.22 17.76
C PHE A 83 20.82 5.37 18.59
N GLY A 84 19.77 4.59 18.27
CA GLY A 84 18.48 4.56 18.95
C GLY A 84 17.48 5.58 18.41
N SER A 85 17.79 6.25 17.31
CA SER A 85 16.88 7.17 16.63
C SER A 85 15.85 6.40 15.82
N VAL A 86 14.59 6.84 15.86
CA VAL A 86 13.50 6.19 15.12
C VAL A 86 13.57 6.61 13.65
N GLU A 87 13.78 5.64 12.76
CA GLU A 87 13.80 5.85 11.31
C GLU A 87 12.42 5.62 10.69
N GLY A 88 11.58 4.81 11.32
CA GLY A 88 10.27 4.49 10.77
C GLY A 88 9.42 3.56 11.63
N VAL A 89 8.41 2.99 10.98
CA VAL A 89 7.42 2.11 11.60
C VAL A 89 7.25 0.86 10.76
N VAL A 90 6.90 -0.25 11.40
CA VAL A 90 6.54 -1.49 10.72
C VAL A 90 5.34 -2.14 11.41
N THR A 91 4.45 -2.73 10.62
CA THR A 91 3.27 -3.44 11.11
C THR A 91 3.39 -4.94 10.92
N LEU A 92 2.57 -5.70 11.65
CA LEU A 92 2.46 -7.14 11.43
C LEU A 92 1.99 -7.44 9.99
N THR A 93 1.13 -6.60 9.42
CA THR A 93 0.65 -6.74 8.04
C THR A 93 1.81 -6.67 7.06
N ASP A 94 2.67 -5.65 7.16
CA ASP A 94 3.82 -5.49 6.27
C ASP A 94 4.75 -6.72 6.31
N VAL A 95 5.00 -7.24 7.52
CA VAL A 95 5.82 -8.45 7.71
C VAL A 95 5.16 -9.67 7.08
N MET A 96 3.84 -9.83 7.23
CA MET A 96 3.12 -10.97 6.66
C MET A 96 3.02 -10.87 5.13
N GLU A 97 2.75 -9.70 4.56
CA GLU A 97 2.70 -9.45 3.12
C GLU A 97 4.06 -9.72 2.46
N THR A 98 5.15 -9.31 3.10
CA THR A 98 6.50 -9.56 2.58
C THR A 98 6.85 -11.05 2.55
N ILE A 99 6.32 -11.84 3.49
CA ILE A 99 6.56 -13.29 3.56
C ILE A 99 5.62 -14.07 2.63
N ALA A 100 4.34 -13.71 2.59
CA ALA A 100 3.29 -14.48 1.93
C ALA A 100 2.95 -13.99 0.50
N GLY A 101 3.39 -12.79 0.11
CA GLY A 101 2.84 -12.06 -1.04
C GLY A 101 1.54 -11.33 -0.68
N ASN A 102 0.91 -10.67 -1.66
CA ASN A 102 -0.31 -9.85 -1.50
C ASN A 102 -1.33 -10.55 -0.56
N LEU A 103 -1.52 -9.98 0.63
CA LEU A 103 -2.65 -10.33 1.47
C LEU A 103 -3.82 -9.48 1.02
N PRO A 104 -5.01 -10.06 0.75
CA PRO A 104 -6.18 -9.26 0.45
C PRO A 104 -6.46 -8.36 1.64
N GLU A 105 -6.57 -7.04 1.39
CA GLU A 105 -6.99 -6.14 2.46
C GLU A 105 -8.38 -6.57 2.94
N THR A 106 -8.67 -6.45 4.24
CA THR A 106 -9.95 -6.92 4.81
C THR A 106 -11.17 -6.16 4.27
N HIS A 107 -10.96 -5.18 3.39
CA HIS A 107 -11.97 -4.40 2.65
C HIS A 107 -11.92 -4.60 1.13
N GLU A 108 -11.03 -5.44 0.61
CA GLU A 108 -11.04 -5.88 -0.78
C GLU A 108 -11.97 -7.08 -0.90
N THR A 109 -13.28 -6.80 -0.95
CA THR A 109 -14.19 -7.70 -1.66
C THR A 109 -13.98 -7.45 -3.14
N ALA A 110 -13.07 -8.19 -3.77
CA ALA A 110 -12.97 -8.23 -5.22
C ALA A 110 -13.14 -9.68 -5.66
N ASP A 111 -14.31 -9.98 -6.22
CA ASP A 111 -14.39 -11.03 -7.22
C ASP A 111 -13.45 -10.61 -8.37
N VAL A 112 -12.78 -11.56 -9.02
CA VAL A 112 -11.78 -11.30 -10.09
C VAL A 112 -12.32 -10.43 -11.23
N ASP A 113 -13.65 -10.38 -11.42
CA ASP A 113 -14.34 -9.54 -12.39
C ASP A 113 -14.35 -8.03 -12.03
N ASP A 114 -14.08 -7.64 -10.79
CA ASP A 114 -14.02 -6.23 -10.36
C ASP A 114 -12.63 -5.60 -10.54
N ASP A 115 -11.59 -6.40 -10.77
CA ASP A 115 -10.20 -5.93 -10.89
C ASP A 115 -9.80 -5.55 -12.31
N ILE A 116 -10.57 -5.93 -13.33
CA ILE A 116 -10.36 -5.54 -14.72
C ILE A 116 -11.68 -5.32 -15.47
N GLU A 117 -11.91 -4.09 -15.92
CA GLU A 117 -13.09 -3.70 -16.69
C GLU A 117 -12.67 -3.30 -18.11
N GLN A 118 -13.17 -4.01 -19.13
CA GLN A 118 -13.02 -3.58 -20.51
C GLN A 118 -14.11 -2.57 -20.88
N ARG A 119 -13.69 -1.44 -21.45
CA ARG A 119 -14.57 -0.37 -21.93
C ARG A 119 -14.95 -0.57 -23.39
N GLU A 120 -16.05 0.07 -23.80
CA GLU A 120 -16.56 0.05 -25.18
C GLU A 120 -15.54 0.58 -26.21
N ASP A 121 -14.61 1.46 -25.80
CA ASP A 121 -13.55 2.00 -26.65
C ASP A 121 -12.36 1.05 -26.85
N GLY A 122 -12.42 -0.17 -26.31
CA GLY A 122 -11.35 -1.17 -26.36
C GLY A 122 -10.22 -0.93 -25.36
N SER A 123 -10.34 0.07 -24.48
CA SER A 123 -9.43 0.25 -23.35
C SER A 123 -9.86 -0.57 -22.14
N TRP A 124 -8.96 -0.76 -21.19
CA TRP A 124 -9.26 -1.40 -19.90
C TRP A 124 -9.01 -0.44 -18.75
N VAL A 125 -9.77 -0.61 -17.67
CA VAL A 125 -9.43 -0.10 -16.35
C VAL A 125 -9.04 -1.29 -15.49
N VAL A 126 -7.83 -1.24 -14.94
CA VAL A 126 -7.24 -2.36 -14.20
C VAL A 126 -6.84 -1.89 -12.82
N ASN A 127 -7.09 -2.72 -11.81
CA ASN A 127 -6.59 -2.54 -10.46
C ASN A 127 -5.06 -2.69 -10.47
N GLY A 128 -4.35 -1.75 -9.84
CA GLY A 128 -2.90 -1.79 -9.76
C GLY A 128 -2.36 -3.00 -8.99
N SER A 129 -3.14 -3.58 -8.07
CA SER A 129 -2.77 -4.79 -7.33
C SER A 129 -2.97 -6.08 -8.12
N MET A 130 -3.63 -6.03 -9.30
CA MET A 130 -3.92 -7.21 -10.10
C MET A 130 -2.62 -7.96 -10.47
N PRO A 131 -2.53 -9.28 -10.23
CA PRO A 131 -1.38 -10.09 -10.62
C PRO A 131 -1.12 -10.02 -12.12
N LEU A 132 0.15 -9.90 -12.51
CA LEU A 132 0.51 -9.79 -13.93
C LEU A 132 0.10 -11.02 -14.74
N GLU A 133 0.12 -12.20 -14.12
CA GLU A 133 -0.33 -13.45 -14.70
C GLU A 133 -1.81 -13.39 -15.13
N ASP A 134 -2.63 -12.63 -14.41
CA ASP A 134 -4.05 -12.43 -14.73
C ASP A 134 -4.27 -11.27 -15.70
N VAL A 135 -3.45 -10.22 -15.60
CA VAL A 135 -3.43 -9.11 -16.55
C VAL A 135 -3.13 -9.61 -17.96
N VAL A 136 -2.15 -10.52 -18.12
CA VAL A 136 -1.76 -11.03 -19.46
C VAL A 136 -2.82 -11.90 -20.13
N MET A 137 -3.78 -12.44 -19.39
CA MET A 137 -4.91 -13.15 -19.97
C MET A 137 -5.83 -12.23 -20.79
N HIS A 138 -5.84 -10.93 -20.48
CA HIS A 138 -6.69 -9.92 -21.12
C HIS A 138 -5.90 -8.95 -21.99
N ILE A 139 -4.69 -8.60 -21.54
CA ILE A 139 -3.80 -7.61 -22.16
C ILE A 139 -2.48 -8.34 -22.46
N PRO A 140 -2.25 -8.85 -23.68
CA PRO A 140 -1.12 -9.71 -24.02
C PRO A 140 0.24 -8.96 -23.97
N LEU A 141 0.72 -8.70 -22.75
CA LEU A 141 2.02 -8.13 -22.47
C LEU A 141 3.08 -9.22 -22.49
N MET A 142 4.23 -8.90 -23.09
CA MET A 142 5.43 -9.72 -22.97
C MET A 142 6.11 -9.40 -21.65
N LEU A 143 6.17 -10.39 -20.75
CA LEU A 143 6.81 -10.23 -19.45
C LEU A 143 8.17 -10.92 -19.42
N GLU A 144 9.12 -10.35 -18.68
CA GLU A 144 10.44 -10.95 -18.47
C GLU A 144 10.33 -12.21 -17.58
N GLU A 145 11.12 -13.25 -17.89
CA GLU A 145 11.15 -14.51 -17.13
C GLU A 145 11.74 -14.34 -15.72
N LYS A 146 12.67 -13.40 -15.55
CA LYS A 146 13.26 -13.06 -14.25
C LYS A 146 12.87 -11.63 -13.91
N ARG A 147 11.94 -11.48 -12.98
CA ARG A 147 11.43 -10.19 -12.51
C ARG A 147 11.22 -10.24 -11.01
N ASP A 148 11.46 -9.11 -10.35
CA ASP A 148 11.24 -8.91 -8.91
C ASP A 148 9.89 -8.25 -8.61
N TYR A 149 9.00 -8.17 -9.62
CA TYR A 149 7.67 -7.58 -9.53
C TYR A 149 6.59 -8.55 -10.04
N HIS A 150 5.42 -8.54 -9.41
CA HIS A 150 4.35 -9.51 -9.68
C HIS A 150 2.99 -8.89 -9.98
N THR A 151 2.83 -7.57 -9.86
CA THR A 151 1.57 -6.85 -10.08
C THR A 151 1.71 -5.80 -11.18
N LEU A 152 0.57 -5.32 -11.71
CA LEU A 152 0.57 -4.23 -12.68
C LEU A 152 1.26 -2.97 -12.13
N ALA A 153 0.95 -2.58 -10.88
CA ALA A 153 1.61 -1.45 -10.23
C ALA A 153 3.12 -1.65 -10.13
N GLY A 154 3.56 -2.87 -9.75
CA GLY A 154 4.98 -3.22 -9.67
C GLY A 154 5.69 -3.08 -11.02
N LEU A 155 5.10 -3.58 -12.11
CA LEU A 155 5.63 -3.41 -13.47
C LEU A 155 5.79 -1.93 -13.84
N LEU A 156 4.78 -1.11 -13.55
CA LEU A 156 4.79 0.32 -13.92
C LEU A 156 5.80 1.12 -13.11
N MET A 157 5.94 0.82 -11.82
CA MET A 157 6.95 1.45 -10.96
C MET A 157 8.36 1.03 -11.37
N GLU A 158 8.58 -0.25 -11.68
CA GLU A 158 9.87 -0.73 -12.18
C GLU A 158 10.22 -0.05 -13.49
N HIS A 159 9.28 0.02 -14.44
CA HIS A 159 9.52 0.68 -15.72
C HIS A 159 9.79 2.19 -15.57
N ALA A 160 9.12 2.85 -14.62
CA ALA A 160 9.32 4.28 -14.36
C ALA A 160 10.51 4.60 -13.45
N GLN A 161 11.04 3.61 -12.71
CA GLN A 161 12.03 3.73 -11.64
C GLN A 161 11.62 4.71 -10.50
N VAL A 162 10.32 5.06 -10.43
CA VAL A 162 9.69 5.93 -9.43
C VAL A 162 8.21 5.57 -9.31
N VAL A 163 7.54 6.03 -8.26
CA VAL A 163 6.06 5.99 -8.20
C VAL A 163 5.51 7.07 -9.14
N PRO A 164 4.85 6.73 -10.27
CA PRO A 164 4.33 7.71 -11.19
C PRO A 164 3.10 8.41 -10.58
N GLN A 165 2.98 9.71 -10.84
CA GLN A 165 1.83 10.49 -10.37
C GLN A 165 0.57 10.20 -11.18
N GLN A 166 -0.59 10.54 -10.61
CA GLN A 166 -1.85 10.52 -11.33
C GLN A 166 -1.76 11.34 -12.64
N GLY A 167 -2.27 10.77 -13.73
CA GLY A 167 -2.20 11.33 -15.08
C GLY A 167 -0.89 11.01 -15.83
N ALA A 168 0.11 10.42 -15.17
CA ALA A 168 1.32 9.97 -15.85
C ALA A 168 0.99 8.88 -16.88
N LYS A 169 1.74 8.89 -17.99
CA LYS A 169 1.57 7.93 -19.09
C LYS A 169 2.87 7.19 -19.35
N LEU A 170 2.79 5.87 -19.37
CA LEU A 170 3.90 4.97 -19.66
C LEU A 170 3.54 4.12 -20.89
N THR A 171 4.53 3.79 -21.69
CA THR A 171 4.36 2.93 -22.86
C THR A 171 5.21 1.69 -22.68
N ILE A 172 4.57 0.52 -22.72
CA ILE A 172 5.22 -0.78 -22.58
C ILE A 172 4.64 -1.70 -23.66
N GLY A 173 5.50 -2.16 -24.56
CA GLY A 173 5.08 -2.89 -25.75
C GLY A 173 4.08 -2.08 -26.60
N ASP A 174 2.97 -2.70 -26.97
CA ASP A 174 1.93 -2.11 -27.82
C ASP A 174 0.82 -1.38 -27.03
N TYR A 175 1.05 -1.09 -25.74
CA TYR A 175 0.06 -0.52 -24.85
C TYR A 175 0.54 0.78 -24.19
N GLN A 176 -0.39 1.73 -24.01
CA GLN A 176 -0.23 2.91 -23.17
C GLN A 176 -0.97 2.70 -21.84
N PHE A 177 -0.24 2.94 -20.75
CA PHE A 177 -0.72 2.88 -19.38
C PHE A 177 -0.83 4.28 -18.83
N GLU A 178 -2.04 4.71 -18.48
CA GLU A 178 -2.32 6.00 -17.85
C GLU A 178 -2.73 5.77 -16.40
N ILE A 179 -2.02 6.40 -15.45
CA ILE A 179 -2.31 6.28 -14.03
C ILE A 179 -3.57 7.08 -13.70
N LEU A 180 -4.66 6.40 -13.31
CA LEU A 180 -5.93 7.05 -13.00
C LEU A 180 -6.02 7.45 -11.53
N GLU A 181 -5.47 6.64 -10.63
CA GLU A 181 -5.58 6.84 -9.18
C GLU A 181 -4.33 6.33 -8.48
N VAL A 182 -3.78 7.16 -7.58
CA VAL A 182 -2.66 6.82 -6.69
C VAL A 182 -3.10 7.17 -5.28
N ASN A 183 -2.89 6.26 -4.34
CA ASN A 183 -3.03 6.54 -2.92
C ASN A 183 -1.67 6.40 -2.25
N SER A 184 -1.18 7.52 -1.71
CA SER A 184 0.15 7.62 -1.08
C SER A 184 1.25 7.19 -2.04
N HIS A 185 1.71 5.93 -1.96
CA HIS A 185 2.75 5.36 -2.82
C HIS A 185 2.26 4.16 -3.65
N ARG A 186 0.95 3.87 -3.63
CA ARG A 186 0.35 2.73 -4.32
C ARG A 186 -0.49 3.19 -5.51
N ILE A 187 -0.19 2.68 -6.70
CA ILE A 187 -1.04 2.83 -7.88
C ILE A 187 -2.28 1.97 -7.66
N LEU A 188 -3.47 2.57 -7.66
CA LEU A 188 -4.73 1.87 -7.43
C LEU A 188 -5.45 1.52 -8.73
N LYS A 189 -5.51 2.46 -9.68
CA LYS A 189 -6.20 2.26 -10.96
C LYS A 189 -5.38 2.72 -12.14
N VAL A 190 -5.37 1.91 -13.19
CA VAL A 190 -4.63 2.18 -14.42
C VAL A 190 -5.57 2.02 -15.61
N LYS A 191 -5.59 3.01 -16.50
CA LYS A 191 -6.20 2.86 -17.82
C LYS A 191 -5.17 2.28 -18.77
N VAL A 192 -5.50 1.18 -19.44
CA VAL A 192 -4.66 0.56 -20.46
C VAL A 192 -5.31 0.74 -21.81
N THR A 193 -4.57 1.30 -22.77
CA THR A 193 -5.08 1.59 -24.13
C THR A 193 -4.15 0.96 -25.18
N PRO A 194 -4.67 0.16 -26.13
CA PRO A 194 -3.88 -0.29 -27.27
C PRO A 194 -3.37 0.90 -28.09
N LEU A 195 -2.09 0.87 -28.51
CA LEU A 195 -1.52 1.92 -29.37
C LEU A 195 -1.94 1.78 -30.84
N ALA A 196 -2.36 0.59 -31.26
CA ALA A 196 -3.04 0.33 -32.51
C ALA A 196 -4.43 -0.27 -32.21
N PRO A 197 -5.49 0.10 -32.96
CA PRO A 197 -6.79 -0.54 -32.79
C PRO A 197 -6.63 -2.05 -33.01
N LEU A 198 -7.20 -2.85 -32.11
CA LEU A 198 -7.30 -4.29 -32.28
C LEU A 198 -8.22 -4.55 -33.49
N ASN A 199 -7.65 -4.64 -34.70
CA ASN A 199 -8.39 -5.02 -35.89
C ASN A 199 -8.81 -6.48 -35.72
N GLY A 200 -10.09 -6.71 -35.44
CA GLY A 200 -10.68 -8.03 -35.23
C GLY A 200 -10.94 -8.82 -36.50
N ASP A 201 -10.02 -8.86 -37.46
CA ASP A 201 -10.20 -9.58 -38.74
C ASP A 201 -8.90 -10.25 -39.21
N ASP A 202 -8.33 -11.18 -38.44
CA ASP A 202 -7.34 -12.13 -38.97
C ASP A 202 -7.36 -13.46 -38.20
N TYR A 203 -8.43 -14.22 -38.41
CA TYR A 203 -8.41 -15.68 -38.28
C TYR A 203 -9.12 -16.29 -39.50
N GLU A 204 -8.45 -16.31 -40.65
CA GLU A 204 -8.65 -17.35 -41.66
C GLU A 204 -7.38 -18.19 -41.72
N VAL A 205 -7.43 -19.44 -41.22
CA VAL A 205 -7.09 -20.66 -41.98
C VAL A 205 -7.84 -21.86 -41.38
#